data_AF-A0A4R1QUL9-F1
#
_entry.id   AF-A0A4R1QUL9-F1
#
_cell.length_a   1.000
_cell.length_b   1.000
_cell.length_c   1.000
_cell.angle_alpha   90.00
_cell.angle_beta   90.00
_cell.angle_gamma   90.00
#
_symmetry.space_group_name_H-M   'P 1'
#
loop_
_entity.id
_entity.type
_entity.pdbx_description
1 polymer ?
#
loop_
_entity_poly.entity_id
_entity_poly.type
_entity_poly.pdbx_seq_one_letter_code
_entity_poly.pdbx_strand_id
1 'polypeptide(L)'
;MQPQGGTIWGNINLCVEIALNIYYIWGENGEGIVIPKEHAEANFSDKTVAAGKESEGNLYYKKGDTMDMPLYEILQKRAAMARKMEITTANQMDTIRKSGQEMVSDFFQTMEPPKQEAAQVKAVREGIYMVYGKEAQIAIHEQIAEYFLSPYACEFGKNQDGYFYYSLQAGAVPLNELKEIFPECRQMLVSEESLYATICQYYPTYREGYNGIVGKDEQIPKIKAPLNLFLQEQLNQEPDNEGKKDVIEQEREEKYEEEDYGEQVDYGFER
;
A
#
# COMPACT_ATOMS: atom_id res chain seq x y z
N MET A 1 -11.21 30.09 20.86
CA MET A 1 -11.99 29.66 22.04
C MET A 1 -12.96 28.59 21.60
N GLN A 2 -13.06 27.49 22.32
CA GLN A 2 -14.07 26.45 22.07
C GLN A 2 -15.47 27.05 22.29
N PRO A 3 -16.46 26.76 21.43
CA PRO A 3 -17.84 27.23 21.64
C PRO A 3 -18.37 26.71 22.97
N GLN A 4 -18.78 27.60 23.89
CA GLN A 4 -19.35 27.26 25.19
C GLN A 4 -20.75 27.87 25.31
N GLY A 5 -21.74 27.05 25.70
CA GLY A 5 -23.15 27.47 25.83
C GLY A 5 -24.06 26.85 24.77
N GLY A 6 -25.13 27.58 24.41
CA GLY A 6 -26.04 27.22 23.32
C GLY A 6 -25.49 27.63 21.96
N THR A 7 -25.83 26.88 20.92
CA THR A 7 -25.50 27.21 19.51
C THR A 7 -26.78 27.54 18.75
N ILE A 8 -26.65 27.86 17.46
CA ILE A 8 -27.82 27.92 16.57
C ILE A 8 -28.59 26.59 16.50
N TRP A 9 -28.00 25.48 16.99
CA TRP A 9 -28.61 24.16 17.10
C TRP A 9 -29.07 23.81 18.52
N GLY A 10 -29.15 24.78 19.43
CA GLY A 10 -29.56 24.55 20.82
C GLY A 10 -28.38 24.11 21.70
N ASN A 11 -28.69 23.39 22.78
CA ASN A 11 -27.65 22.93 23.71
C ASN A 11 -26.68 21.97 23.01
N ILE A 12 -25.39 22.13 23.28
CA ILE A 12 -24.33 21.30 22.72
C ILE A 12 -24.33 19.95 23.45
N ASN A 13 -24.55 18.87 22.69
CA ASN A 13 -24.39 17.50 23.18
C ASN A 13 -22.97 16.98 22.97
N LEU A 14 -22.33 17.37 21.86
CA LEU A 14 -20.96 16.99 21.51
C LEU A 14 -20.24 18.16 20.83
N CYS A 15 -18.98 18.38 21.21
CA CYS A 15 -18.08 19.32 20.56
C CYS A 15 -16.70 18.67 20.40
N VAL A 16 -16.25 18.50 19.16
CA VAL A 16 -14.95 17.92 18.82
C VAL A 16 -14.17 18.93 17.98
N GLU A 17 -12.95 19.24 18.38
CA GLU A 17 -12.04 20.00 17.52
C GLU A 17 -11.51 19.09 16.42
N ILE A 18 -11.90 19.36 15.18
CA ILE A 18 -11.52 18.54 14.01
C ILE A 18 -10.28 19.10 13.31
N ALA A 19 -9.96 20.37 13.51
CA ALA A 19 -8.73 21.05 13.11
C ALA A 19 -8.55 22.29 13.99
N LEU A 20 -7.37 22.92 13.97
CA LEU A 20 -7.07 24.06 14.85
C LEU A 20 -8.14 25.16 14.74
N ASN A 21 -8.86 25.41 15.84
CA ASN A 21 -9.99 26.34 15.92
C ASN A 21 -11.19 26.03 15.00
N ILE A 22 -11.37 24.76 14.63
CA ILE A 22 -12.48 24.29 13.81
C ILE A 22 -13.16 23.15 14.53
N TYR A 23 -14.45 23.30 14.81
CA TYR A 23 -15.18 22.40 15.68
C TYR A 23 -16.32 21.72 14.93
N TYR A 24 -16.45 20.41 15.08
CA TYR A 24 -17.69 19.71 14.79
C TYR A 24 -18.57 19.74 16.03
N ILE A 25 -19.83 20.16 15.86
CA ILE A 25 -20.81 20.25 16.93
C ILE A 25 -22.05 19.43 16.57
N TRP A 26 -22.54 18.68 17.55
CA TRP A 26 -23.88 18.10 17.55
C TRP A 26 -24.68 18.73 18.69
N GLY A 27 -25.71 19.49 18.35
CA GLY A 27 -26.69 20.06 19.28
C GLY A 27 -28.08 19.43 19.15
N GLU A 28 -29.00 19.85 20.02
CA GLU A 28 -30.39 19.35 20.07
C GLU A 28 -31.12 19.37 18.72
N ASN A 29 -30.94 20.44 17.94
CA ASN A 29 -31.70 20.73 16.73
C ASN A 29 -30.88 20.64 15.44
N GLY A 30 -29.66 20.11 15.50
CA GLY A 30 -28.79 19.98 14.32
C GLY A 30 -27.33 19.71 14.63
N GLU A 31 -26.57 19.46 13.58
CA GLU A 31 -25.14 19.20 13.63
C GLU A 31 -24.41 19.80 12.43
N GLY A 32 -23.11 20.03 12.58
CA GLY A 32 -22.24 20.56 11.54
C GLY A 32 -20.95 21.18 12.06
N ILE A 33 -20.30 22.00 11.21
CA ILE A 33 -19.00 22.62 11.50
C ILE A 33 -19.21 24.07 11.98
N VAL A 34 -18.42 24.46 12.98
CA VAL A 34 -18.38 25.81 13.54
C VAL A 34 -16.94 26.32 13.48
N ILE A 35 -16.77 27.51 12.91
CA ILE A 35 -15.48 28.17 12.73
C ILE A 35 -15.58 29.61 13.22
N PRO A 36 -14.68 30.10 14.09
CA PRO A 36 -14.61 31.53 14.40
C PRO A 36 -14.48 32.35 13.12
N LYS A 37 -15.27 33.42 12.99
CA LYS A 37 -15.34 34.21 11.75
C LYS A 37 -13.98 34.74 11.31
N GLU A 38 -13.20 35.29 12.24
CA GLU A 38 -11.84 35.76 11.96
C GLU A 38 -10.93 34.62 11.46
N HIS A 39 -11.08 33.42 12.01
CA HIS A 39 -10.32 32.25 11.56
C HIS A 39 -10.76 31.80 10.16
N ALA A 40 -12.06 31.86 9.87
CA ALA A 40 -12.62 31.54 8.57
C ALA A 40 -12.11 32.52 7.49
N GLU A 41 -12.19 33.83 7.74
CA GLU A 41 -11.73 34.89 6.83
C GLU A 41 -10.23 34.81 6.54
N ALA A 42 -9.42 34.41 7.52
CA ALA A 42 -7.97 34.29 7.34
C ALA A 42 -7.54 33.01 6.60
N ASN A 43 -8.36 31.95 6.63
CA ASN A 43 -7.92 30.62 6.20
C ASN A 43 -8.78 30.00 5.10
N PHE A 44 -9.97 30.49 4.81
CA PHE A 44 -10.87 29.86 3.84
C PHE A 44 -11.14 30.80 2.68
N SER A 45 -11.58 30.23 1.56
CA SER A 45 -12.00 31.05 0.41
C SER A 45 -13.19 31.95 0.75
N ASP A 46 -13.30 33.10 0.08
CA ASP A 46 -14.44 34.02 0.22
C ASP A 46 -15.79 33.31 0.02
N LYS A 47 -15.82 32.29 -0.85
CA LYS A 47 -17.02 31.48 -1.11
C LYS A 47 -17.40 30.66 0.12
N THR A 48 -16.43 30.03 0.78
CA THR A 48 -16.67 29.27 2.01
C THR A 48 -17.04 30.18 3.16
N VAL A 49 -16.42 31.37 3.27
CA VAL A 49 -16.81 32.37 4.27
C VAL A 49 -18.27 32.82 4.05
N ALA A 50 -18.64 33.15 2.82
CA ALA A 50 -19.99 33.60 2.48
C ALA A 50 -21.08 32.53 2.67
N ALA A 51 -20.74 31.25 2.62
CA ALA A 51 -21.67 30.14 2.84
C ALA A 51 -21.98 29.87 4.32
N GLY A 52 -21.18 30.42 5.25
CA GLY A 52 -21.36 30.23 6.69
C GLY A 52 -22.47 31.11 7.23
N LYS A 53 -23.35 30.56 8.07
CA LYS A 53 -24.33 31.36 8.81
C LYS A 53 -23.64 32.02 10.01
N GLU A 54 -23.60 33.34 10.04
CA GLU A 54 -22.97 34.08 11.14
C GLU A 54 -23.87 34.12 12.39
N SER A 55 -23.29 33.82 13.55
CA SER A 55 -23.89 34.06 14.87
C SER A 55 -22.81 34.14 15.93
N GLU A 56 -22.88 35.13 16.81
CA GLU A 56 -21.95 35.28 17.96
C GLU A 56 -20.46 35.19 17.57
N GLY A 57 -20.07 35.81 16.45
CA GLY A 57 -18.69 35.81 15.96
C GLY A 57 -18.21 34.49 15.37
N ASN A 58 -19.09 33.51 15.18
CA ASN A 58 -18.79 32.23 14.54
C ASN A 58 -19.60 32.05 13.25
N LEU A 59 -19.03 31.29 12.31
CA LEU A 59 -19.70 30.81 11.10
C LEU A 59 -20.10 29.36 11.30
N TYR A 60 -21.38 29.08 11.05
CA TYR A 60 -21.98 27.77 11.20
C TYR A 60 -22.31 27.16 9.84
N TYR A 61 -21.90 25.91 9.64
CA TYR A 61 -22.07 25.16 8.43
C TYR A 61 -22.82 23.87 8.72
N LYS A 62 -24.08 23.78 8.28
CA LYS A 62 -24.96 22.66 8.63
C LYS A 62 -24.63 21.41 7.80
N LYS A 63 -24.64 20.25 8.45
CA LYS A 63 -24.51 18.95 7.78
C LYS A 63 -25.65 18.74 6.76
N GLY A 64 -25.28 18.26 5.57
CA GLY A 64 -26.21 18.09 4.45
C GLY A 64 -26.56 19.38 3.69
N ASP A 65 -25.88 20.49 4.01
CA ASP A 65 -26.06 21.78 3.33
C ASP A 65 -24.69 22.39 3.01
N THR A 66 -24.17 23.29 3.85
CA THR A 66 -22.93 24.03 3.58
C THR A 66 -21.66 23.44 4.21
N MET A 67 -21.79 22.39 5.03
CA MET A 67 -20.67 21.76 5.76
C MET A 67 -19.53 21.25 4.87
N ASP A 68 -19.85 20.79 3.66
CA ASP A 68 -18.86 20.18 2.78
C ASP A 68 -17.82 21.19 2.26
N MET A 69 -18.17 22.49 2.21
CA MET A 69 -17.26 23.53 1.73
C MET A 69 -16.00 23.69 2.62
N PRO A 70 -16.12 24.02 3.92
CA PRO A 70 -14.95 24.09 4.78
C PRO A 70 -14.26 22.72 4.93
N LEU A 71 -15.03 21.62 4.96
CA LEU A 71 -14.44 20.28 5.05
C LEU A 71 -13.53 19.97 3.86
N TYR A 72 -13.98 20.28 2.64
CA TYR A 72 -13.18 20.10 1.42
C TYR A 72 -11.88 20.91 1.45
N GLU A 73 -11.93 22.19 1.83
CA GLU A 73 -10.73 23.03 1.91
C GLU A 73 -9.75 22.56 3.00
N ILE A 74 -10.24 22.08 4.15
CA ILE A 74 -9.41 21.48 5.19
C ILE A 74 -8.70 20.24 4.65
N LEU A 75 -9.44 19.34 3.98
CA LEU A 75 -8.89 18.13 3.40
C LEU A 75 -7.87 18.45 2.29
N GLN A 76 -8.14 19.45 1.47
CA GLN A 76 -7.21 19.90 0.42
C GLN A 76 -5.89 20.41 1.03
N LYS A 77 -5.95 21.22 2.09
CA LYS A 77 -4.75 21.70 2.80
C LYS A 77 -3.98 20.55 3.46
N ARG A 78 -4.69 19.59 4.08
CA ARG A 78 -4.07 18.39 4.66
C ARG A 78 -3.36 17.55 3.61
N ALA A 79 -4.00 17.31 2.47
CA ALA A 79 -3.40 16.59 1.35
C ALA A 79 -2.14 17.31 0.83
N ALA A 80 -2.18 18.64 0.69
CA ALA A 80 -1.03 19.43 0.29
C ALA A 80 0.12 19.37 1.31
N MET A 81 -0.18 19.39 2.61
CA MET A 81 0.82 19.25 3.67
C MET A 81 1.41 17.84 3.71
N ALA A 82 0.57 16.81 3.58
CA ALA A 82 1.00 15.42 3.50
C ALA A 82 1.95 15.21 2.32
N ARG A 83 1.63 15.73 1.13
CA ARG A 83 2.50 15.66 -0.04
C ARG A 83 3.84 16.38 0.16
N LYS A 84 3.84 17.54 0.84
CA LYS A 84 5.10 18.23 1.18
C LYS A 84 5.94 17.41 2.15
N MET A 85 5.30 16.77 3.13
CA MET A 85 5.95 15.92 4.10
C MET A 85 6.51 14.66 3.45
N GLU A 86 5.73 14.02 2.57
CA GLU A 86 6.16 12.91 1.72
C GLU A 86 7.40 13.27 0.90
N ILE A 87 7.39 14.40 0.17
CA ILE A 87 8.56 14.87 -0.58
C ILE A 87 9.75 15.13 0.34
N THR A 88 9.52 15.70 1.53
CA THR A 88 10.60 15.98 2.49
C THR A 88 11.20 14.68 3.02
N THR A 89 10.37 13.72 3.39
CA THR A 89 10.78 12.40 3.84
C THR A 89 11.50 11.64 2.72
N ALA A 90 10.99 11.67 1.49
CA ALA A 90 11.64 11.08 0.32
C ALA A 90 13.01 11.71 0.06
N ASN A 91 13.13 13.04 0.15
CA ASN A 91 14.41 13.74 0.02
C ASN A 91 15.39 13.38 1.17
N GLN A 92 14.88 13.19 2.38
CA GLN A 92 15.68 12.71 3.52
C GLN A 92 16.14 11.28 3.29
N MET A 93 15.26 10.40 2.80
CA MET A 93 15.60 9.03 2.42
C MET A 93 16.63 9.01 1.30
N ASP A 94 16.51 9.85 0.28
CA ASP A 94 17.49 10.00 -0.79
C ASP A 94 18.82 10.54 -0.29
N THR A 95 18.80 11.48 0.65
CA THR A 95 20.01 12.01 1.28
C THR A 95 20.70 10.91 2.08
N ILE A 96 19.94 10.14 2.87
CA ILE A 96 20.43 8.97 3.61
C ILE A 96 20.95 7.89 2.64
N ARG A 97 20.28 7.64 1.52
CA ARG A 97 20.72 6.69 0.49
C ARG A 97 22.03 7.13 -0.17
N LYS A 98 22.17 8.43 -0.45
CA LYS A 98 23.39 9.02 -1.03
C LYS A 98 24.55 9.10 -0.04
N SER A 99 24.29 9.39 1.24
CA SER A 99 25.31 9.36 2.31
C SER A 99 25.60 7.95 2.82
N GLY A 100 24.66 7.03 2.64
CA GLY A 100 24.64 5.68 3.19
C GLY A 100 24.91 4.58 2.17
N GLN A 101 25.33 4.90 0.95
CA GLN A 101 25.87 3.87 0.04
C GLN A 101 27.06 3.10 0.66
N GLU A 102 27.70 3.64 1.69
CA GLU A 102 28.67 2.91 2.54
C GLU A 102 28.06 2.30 3.83
N MET A 103 26.92 2.79 4.35
CA MET A 103 26.31 2.32 5.61
C MET A 103 25.15 1.32 5.44
N VAL A 104 24.48 1.29 4.29
CA VAL A 104 23.40 0.34 3.99
C VAL A 104 23.95 -1.08 3.83
N SER A 105 25.23 -1.24 3.43
CA SER A 105 25.90 -2.54 3.55
C SER A 105 26.08 -2.95 5.00
N ASP A 106 26.45 -2.03 5.89
CA ASP A 106 26.70 -2.35 7.31
C ASP A 106 25.40 -2.69 8.07
N PHE A 107 24.26 -2.12 7.65
CA PHE A 107 22.96 -2.39 8.29
C PHE A 107 22.41 -3.80 8.00
N PHE A 108 22.82 -4.41 6.88
CA PHE A 108 22.39 -5.75 6.47
C PHE A 108 23.51 -6.80 6.52
N GLN A 109 24.74 -6.40 6.88
CA GLN A 109 25.82 -7.33 7.25
C GLN A 109 25.32 -8.19 8.41
N THR A 110 25.38 -9.52 8.25
CA THR A 110 24.94 -10.63 9.14
C THR A 110 23.67 -11.41 8.74
N MET A 111 23.09 -11.22 7.56
CA MET A 111 22.05 -12.15 7.06
C MET A 111 22.68 -13.47 6.61
N GLU A 112 22.54 -14.52 7.43
CA GLU A 112 22.96 -15.88 7.05
C GLU A 112 22.11 -16.41 5.89
N PRO A 113 22.70 -17.02 4.84
CA PRO A 113 21.94 -17.61 3.74
C PRO A 113 20.88 -18.62 4.20
N PRO A 114 19.76 -18.77 3.45
CA PRO A 114 18.72 -19.72 3.80
C PRO A 114 19.26 -21.16 3.89
N LYS A 115 18.97 -21.83 5.01
CA LYS A 115 19.42 -23.20 5.29
C LYS A 115 18.37 -24.20 4.80
N GLN A 116 18.37 -24.49 3.50
CA GLN A 116 17.49 -25.51 2.93
C GLN A 116 18.29 -26.78 2.61
N GLU A 117 17.91 -27.90 3.22
CA GLU A 117 18.61 -29.18 3.03
C GLU A 117 18.61 -29.61 1.55
N ALA A 118 19.79 -30.00 1.04
CA ALA A 118 20.02 -30.43 -0.34
C ALA A 118 19.75 -29.38 -1.45
N ALA A 119 19.48 -28.11 -1.12
CA ALA A 119 19.34 -27.05 -2.10
C ALA A 119 20.67 -26.35 -2.38
N GLN A 120 20.97 -26.09 -3.66
CA GLN A 120 22.05 -25.17 -4.01
C GLN A 120 21.55 -23.73 -3.79
N VAL A 121 22.29 -22.92 -3.05
CA VAL A 121 21.95 -21.52 -2.80
C VAL A 121 22.96 -20.63 -3.52
N LYS A 122 22.49 -19.75 -4.39
CA LYS A 122 23.30 -18.74 -5.09
C LYS A 122 22.92 -17.36 -4.57
N ALA A 123 23.89 -16.67 -3.98
CA ALA A 123 23.70 -15.29 -3.54
C ALA A 123 23.53 -14.38 -4.76
N VAL A 124 22.47 -13.57 -4.74
CA VAL A 124 22.31 -12.41 -5.62
C VAL A 124 22.91 -11.20 -4.91
N ARG A 125 22.53 -11.02 -3.63
CA ARG A 125 23.13 -10.11 -2.66
C ARG A 125 22.86 -10.62 -1.25
N GLU A 126 23.46 -10.02 -0.23
CA GLU A 126 23.12 -10.34 1.16
C GLU A 126 21.61 -10.15 1.37
N GLY A 127 20.95 -11.19 1.88
CA GLY A 127 19.50 -11.23 2.07
C GLY A 127 18.65 -11.55 0.84
N ILE A 128 19.21 -11.67 -0.37
CA ILE A 128 18.48 -12.11 -1.57
C ILE A 128 19.23 -13.25 -2.26
N TYR A 129 18.58 -14.39 -2.36
CA TYR A 129 19.19 -15.61 -2.87
C TYR A 129 18.31 -16.27 -3.92
N MET A 130 18.95 -16.92 -4.89
CA MET A 130 18.31 -17.94 -5.70
C MET A 130 18.55 -19.29 -5.03
N VAL A 131 17.49 -20.04 -4.79
CA VAL A 131 17.53 -21.35 -4.14
C VAL A 131 17.07 -22.41 -5.14
N TYR A 132 17.95 -23.36 -5.43
CA TYR A 132 17.72 -24.45 -6.36
C TYR A 132 17.48 -25.73 -5.57
N GLY A 133 16.22 -25.97 -5.22
CA GLY A 133 15.74 -27.21 -4.59
C GLY A 133 15.01 -28.11 -5.59
N LYS A 134 13.84 -28.62 -5.19
CA LYS A 134 12.91 -29.31 -6.12
C LYS A 134 12.48 -28.40 -7.27
N GLU A 135 12.25 -27.13 -6.94
CA GLU A 135 11.99 -26.05 -7.88
C GLU A 135 12.91 -24.88 -7.55
N ALA A 136 13.26 -24.10 -8.57
CA ALA A 136 14.03 -22.88 -8.35
C ALA A 136 13.12 -21.79 -7.77
N GLN A 137 13.61 -21.11 -6.73
CA GLN A 137 12.87 -20.09 -6.00
C GLN A 137 13.76 -18.89 -5.70
N ILE A 138 13.14 -17.73 -5.54
CA ILE A 138 13.80 -16.52 -5.03
C ILE A 138 13.49 -16.43 -3.54
N ALA A 139 14.51 -16.35 -2.71
CA ALA A 139 14.39 -16.14 -1.27
C ALA A 139 14.80 -14.70 -0.92
N ILE A 140 13.94 -13.99 -0.21
CA ILE A 140 14.16 -12.61 0.24
C ILE A 140 14.04 -12.57 1.77
N HIS A 141 15.09 -12.13 2.45
CA HIS A 141 15.13 -12.05 3.91
C HIS A 141 14.06 -11.10 4.43
N GLU A 142 13.45 -11.42 5.57
CA GLU A 142 12.34 -10.67 6.16
C GLU A 142 12.62 -9.18 6.34
N GLN A 143 13.84 -8.81 6.74
CA GLN A 143 14.21 -7.41 6.88
C GLN A 143 14.20 -6.69 5.53
N ILE A 144 14.70 -7.32 4.45
CA ILE A 144 14.61 -6.71 3.11
C ILE A 144 13.15 -6.56 2.70
N ALA A 145 12.32 -7.57 2.97
CA ALA A 145 10.90 -7.50 2.70
C ALA A 145 10.23 -6.36 3.48
N GLU A 146 10.51 -6.23 4.77
CA GLU A 146 9.94 -5.19 5.65
C GLU A 146 10.29 -3.77 5.20
N TYR A 147 11.53 -3.54 4.75
CA TYR A 147 11.99 -2.20 4.37
C TYR A 147 11.70 -1.82 2.92
N PHE A 148 11.62 -2.79 2.01
CA PHE A 148 11.62 -2.50 0.56
C PHE A 148 10.47 -3.12 -0.21
N LEU A 149 9.77 -4.12 0.34
CA LEU A 149 8.62 -4.72 -0.31
C LEU A 149 7.33 -4.13 0.25
N SER A 150 6.35 -3.94 -0.64
CA SER A 150 4.99 -3.65 -0.22
C SER A 150 4.41 -4.85 0.57
N PRO A 151 3.49 -4.61 1.52
CA PRO A 151 2.79 -5.70 2.20
C PRO A 151 2.12 -6.66 1.21
N TYR A 152 1.61 -6.12 0.10
CA TYR A 152 0.99 -6.87 -0.97
C TYR A 152 1.98 -7.79 -1.70
N ALA A 153 3.21 -7.35 -1.95
CA ALA A 153 4.26 -8.20 -2.53
C ALA A 153 4.65 -9.36 -1.59
N CYS A 154 4.54 -9.18 -0.27
CA CYS A 154 4.81 -10.23 0.70
C CYS A 154 3.76 -11.36 0.66
N GLU A 155 2.50 -11.07 0.27
CA GLU A 155 1.42 -12.07 0.20
C GLU A 155 1.67 -13.17 -0.84
N PHE A 156 2.51 -12.92 -1.85
CA PHE A 156 2.88 -13.91 -2.87
C PHE A 156 4.06 -14.80 -2.47
N GLY A 157 4.70 -14.51 -1.33
CA GLY A 157 5.82 -15.26 -0.82
C GLY A 157 5.40 -16.17 0.32
N LYS A 158 5.97 -17.37 0.38
CA LYS A 158 5.85 -18.22 1.57
C LYS A 158 6.88 -17.77 2.61
N ASN A 159 6.43 -17.21 3.72
CA ASN A 159 7.31 -16.90 4.85
C ASN A 159 7.72 -18.19 5.56
N GLN A 160 9.02 -18.46 5.60
CA GLN A 160 9.60 -19.62 6.26
C GLN A 160 11.05 -19.29 6.65
N ASP A 161 11.45 -19.68 7.87
CA ASP A 161 12.85 -19.62 8.34
C ASP A 161 13.52 -18.23 8.16
N GLY A 162 12.77 -17.13 8.33
CA GLY A 162 13.27 -15.75 8.19
C GLY A 162 13.33 -15.23 6.75
N TYR A 163 12.77 -15.98 5.79
CA TYR A 163 12.75 -15.65 4.37
C TYR A 163 11.36 -15.76 3.77
N PHE A 164 11.06 -14.89 2.82
CA PHE A 164 9.95 -15.07 1.88
C PHE A 164 10.46 -15.80 0.65
N TYR A 165 9.89 -16.96 0.36
CA TYR A 165 10.20 -17.76 -0.82
C TYR A 165 9.15 -17.58 -1.91
N TYR A 166 9.60 -17.23 -3.10
CA TYR A 166 8.78 -17.00 -4.29
C TYR A 166 9.16 -18.02 -5.37
N SER A 167 8.16 -18.61 -6.04
CA SER A 167 8.43 -19.35 -7.29
C SER A 167 9.04 -18.41 -8.33
N LEU A 168 9.70 -18.93 -9.37
CA LEU A 168 10.25 -18.07 -10.43
C LEU A 168 9.18 -17.17 -11.06
N GLN A 169 7.93 -17.62 -11.20
CA GLN A 169 6.83 -16.78 -11.69
C GLN A 169 6.44 -15.71 -10.67
N ALA A 170 6.21 -16.09 -9.40
CA ALA A 170 5.82 -15.15 -8.34
C ALA A 170 6.92 -14.12 -8.03
N GLY A 171 8.17 -14.49 -8.28
CA GLY A 171 9.33 -13.61 -8.21
C GLY A 171 9.22 -12.36 -9.08
N ALA A 172 8.32 -12.34 -10.06
CA ALA A 172 8.05 -11.15 -10.86
C ALA A 172 7.61 -9.94 -10.01
N VAL A 173 6.83 -10.19 -8.95
CA VAL A 173 6.29 -9.16 -8.06
C VAL A 173 7.40 -8.47 -7.25
N PRO A 174 8.16 -9.18 -6.39
CA PRO A 174 9.20 -8.53 -5.60
C PRO A 174 10.36 -8.03 -6.47
N LEU A 175 10.71 -8.70 -7.57
CA LEU A 175 11.76 -8.19 -8.46
C LEU A 175 11.38 -6.87 -9.13
N ASN A 176 10.08 -6.64 -9.40
CA ASN A 176 9.64 -5.35 -9.94
C ASN A 176 9.87 -4.20 -8.95
N GLU A 177 9.63 -4.43 -7.65
CA GLU A 177 9.85 -3.40 -6.61
C GLU A 177 11.34 -3.22 -6.31
N LEU A 178 12.11 -4.30 -6.34
CA LEU A 178 13.52 -4.28 -5.94
C LEU A 178 14.50 -3.86 -7.06
N LYS A 179 14.16 -3.99 -8.34
CA LYS A 179 15.10 -3.71 -9.47
C LYS A 179 15.55 -2.25 -9.56
N GLU A 180 14.80 -1.28 -9.02
CA GLU A 180 15.19 0.13 -8.96
C GLU A 180 16.01 0.45 -7.70
N ILE A 181 15.97 -0.44 -6.71
CA ILE A 181 16.60 -0.29 -5.41
C ILE A 181 17.98 -0.96 -5.42
N PHE A 182 18.02 -2.21 -5.87
CA PHE A 182 19.20 -3.08 -5.91
C PHE A 182 19.60 -3.39 -7.36
N PRO A 183 20.74 -2.86 -7.83
CA PRO A 183 21.24 -3.12 -9.19
C PRO A 183 21.37 -4.62 -9.50
N GLU A 184 21.68 -5.45 -8.51
CA GLU A 184 21.81 -6.90 -8.64
C GLU A 184 20.47 -7.55 -9.04
N CYS A 185 19.35 -7.08 -8.49
CA CYS A 185 18.01 -7.54 -8.88
C CYS A 185 17.68 -7.15 -10.33
N ARG A 186 18.11 -5.96 -10.79
CA ARG A 186 17.97 -5.59 -12.20
C ARG A 186 18.82 -6.48 -13.10
N GLN A 187 20.05 -6.79 -12.69
CA GLN A 187 20.95 -7.65 -13.47
C GLN A 187 20.45 -9.10 -13.59
N MET A 188 19.59 -9.56 -12.69
CA MET A 188 18.91 -10.86 -12.84
C MET A 188 17.93 -10.87 -14.01
N LEU A 189 17.36 -9.71 -14.37
CA LEU A 189 16.31 -9.63 -15.39
C LEU A 189 16.93 -9.70 -16.79
N VAL A 190 16.61 -10.76 -17.53
CA VAL A 190 16.97 -10.88 -18.96
C VAL A 190 16.00 -10.13 -19.88
N SER A 191 14.75 -9.94 -19.42
CA SER A 191 13.72 -9.22 -20.17
C SER A 191 12.71 -8.56 -19.23
N GLU A 192 12.72 -7.24 -19.20
CA GLU A 192 11.76 -6.45 -18.43
C GLU A 192 10.36 -6.48 -19.06
N GLU A 193 10.27 -6.59 -20.39
CA GLU A 193 8.98 -6.74 -21.08
C GLU A 193 8.29 -8.05 -20.69
N SER A 194 9.04 -9.15 -20.60
CA SER A 194 8.53 -10.45 -20.14
C SER A 194 8.11 -10.40 -18.67
N LEU A 195 8.84 -9.66 -17.83
CA LEU A 195 8.47 -9.41 -16.43
C LEU A 195 7.10 -8.74 -16.36
N TYR A 196 6.93 -7.62 -17.09
CA TYR A 196 5.67 -6.88 -17.12
C TYR A 196 4.52 -7.68 -17.71
N ALA A 197 4.74 -8.45 -18.78
CA ALA A 197 3.73 -9.32 -19.35
C ALA A 197 3.29 -10.41 -18.35
N THR A 198 4.25 -10.99 -17.61
CA THR A 198 3.97 -11.96 -16.53
C THR A 198 3.11 -11.34 -15.43
N ILE A 199 3.47 -10.14 -14.96
CA ILE A 199 2.68 -9.40 -13.96
C ILE A 199 1.27 -9.11 -14.47
N CYS A 200 1.13 -8.65 -15.72
CA CYS A 200 -0.17 -8.35 -16.30
C CYS A 200 -1.09 -9.58 -16.37
N GLN A 201 -0.53 -10.76 -16.67
CA GLN A 201 -1.30 -11.99 -16.84
C GLN A 201 -1.66 -12.65 -15.50
N TYR A 202 -0.69 -12.80 -14.60
CA TYR A 202 -0.84 -13.62 -13.40
C TYR A 202 -1.11 -12.80 -12.14
N TYR A 203 -0.77 -11.51 -12.13
CA TYR A 203 -0.88 -10.64 -10.96
C TYR A 203 -1.61 -9.32 -11.29
N PRO A 204 -2.84 -9.37 -11.89
CA PRO A 204 -3.56 -8.16 -12.31
C PRO A 204 -3.91 -7.24 -11.14
N THR A 205 -4.29 -7.81 -9.99
CA THR A 205 -4.62 -7.04 -8.78
C THR A 205 -3.40 -6.33 -8.19
N TYR A 206 -2.23 -6.97 -8.21
CA TYR A 206 -0.96 -6.32 -7.86
C TYR A 206 -0.71 -5.12 -8.76
N ARG A 207 -0.82 -5.31 -10.07
CA ARG A 207 -0.60 -4.24 -11.05
C ARG A 207 -1.55 -3.05 -10.83
N GLU A 208 -2.83 -3.32 -10.58
CA GLU A 208 -3.81 -2.27 -10.31
C GLU A 208 -3.48 -1.49 -9.04
N GLY A 209 -3.15 -2.19 -7.95
CA GLY A 209 -2.71 -1.57 -6.70
C GLY A 209 -1.44 -0.73 -6.88
N TYR A 210 -0.40 -1.32 -7.46
CA TYR A 210 0.89 -0.67 -7.72
C TYR A 210 0.73 0.57 -8.61
N ASN A 211 0.02 0.46 -9.73
CA ASN A 211 -0.17 1.61 -10.64
C ASN A 211 -1.07 2.71 -10.05
N GLY A 212 -1.90 2.38 -9.06
CA GLY A 212 -2.74 3.33 -8.34
C GLY A 212 -1.95 4.24 -7.39
N ILE A 213 -0.74 3.84 -7.00
CA ILE A 213 0.10 4.57 -6.04
C ILE A 213 1.31 5.25 -6.69
N VAL A 214 1.90 4.69 -7.75
CA VAL A 214 3.11 5.25 -8.38
C VAL A 214 2.80 6.33 -9.44
N GLY A 215 3.81 7.16 -9.74
CA GLY A 215 3.75 8.14 -10.82
C GLY A 215 3.63 7.49 -12.20
N LYS A 216 3.12 8.23 -13.20
CA LYS A 216 2.86 7.71 -14.55
C LYS A 216 4.06 7.02 -15.21
N ASP A 217 5.26 7.52 -14.97
CA ASP A 217 6.50 7.01 -15.59
C ASP A 217 6.98 5.70 -14.94
N GLU A 218 6.50 5.39 -13.73
CA GLU A 218 6.85 4.18 -12.98
C GLU A 218 5.77 3.08 -13.09
N GLN A 219 4.63 3.38 -13.73
CA GLN A 219 3.53 2.43 -13.87
C GLN A 219 3.94 1.23 -14.72
N ILE A 220 3.49 0.05 -14.31
CA ILE A 220 3.67 -1.19 -15.06
C ILE A 220 2.81 -1.11 -16.34
N PRO A 221 3.43 -1.04 -17.53
CA PRO A 221 2.72 -0.91 -18.78
C PRO A 221 2.04 -2.23 -19.17
N LYS A 222 0.92 -2.14 -19.91
CA LYS A 222 0.36 -3.34 -20.57
C LYS A 222 1.20 -3.63 -21.81
N ILE A 223 1.99 -4.69 -21.76
CA ILE A 223 2.86 -5.12 -22.85
C ILE A 223 2.50 -6.55 -23.25
N LYS A 224 2.55 -6.83 -24.56
CA LYS A 224 2.42 -8.18 -25.10
C LYS A 224 3.82 -8.74 -25.35
N ALA A 225 4.31 -9.56 -24.42
CA ALA A 225 5.58 -10.26 -24.50
C ALA A 225 5.42 -11.70 -24.00
N PRO A 226 6.38 -12.61 -24.28
CA PRO A 226 6.37 -13.95 -23.70
C PRO A 226 6.32 -13.93 -22.17
N LEU A 227 5.50 -14.80 -21.59
CA LEU A 227 5.33 -14.93 -20.15
C LEU A 227 6.45 -15.76 -19.56
N ASN A 228 6.84 -15.51 -18.31
CA ASN A 228 7.83 -16.31 -17.58
C ASN A 228 9.19 -16.45 -18.28
N LEU A 229 9.59 -15.49 -19.12
CA LEU A 229 10.93 -15.45 -19.74
C LEU A 229 11.69 -14.18 -19.34
N PHE A 230 11.73 -13.89 -18.04
CA PHE A 230 12.39 -12.70 -17.50
C PHE A 230 13.61 -13.02 -16.63
N LEU A 231 13.86 -14.29 -16.31
CA LEU A 231 15.09 -14.77 -15.65
C LEU A 231 15.81 -15.79 -16.52
N GLN A 232 17.14 -15.85 -16.41
CA GLN A 232 17.94 -16.87 -17.10
C GLN A 232 17.52 -18.28 -16.68
N GLU A 233 17.17 -18.47 -15.41
CA GLU A 233 16.69 -19.73 -14.85
C GLU A 233 15.42 -20.23 -15.53
N GLN A 234 14.53 -19.33 -15.96
CA GLN A 234 13.32 -19.70 -16.69
C GLN A 234 13.63 -20.13 -18.12
N LEU A 235 14.58 -19.44 -18.79
CA LEU A 235 15.05 -19.84 -20.12
C LEU A 235 15.69 -21.23 -20.11
N ASN A 236 16.41 -21.55 -19.03
CA ASN A 236 17.06 -22.83 -18.87
C ASN A 236 16.08 -23.98 -18.55
N GLN A 237 14.84 -23.65 -18.17
CA GLN A 237 13.78 -24.60 -17.82
C GLN A 237 12.88 -24.98 -18.99
N GLU A 238 13.10 -24.46 -20.20
CA GLU A 238 12.35 -24.95 -21.38
C GLU A 238 12.91 -26.30 -21.86
N PRO A 239 12.18 -27.42 -21.73
CA PRO A 239 12.27 -28.49 -22.70
C PRO A 239 11.44 -28.10 -23.94
N ASP A 240 11.82 -28.58 -25.12
CA ASP A 240 11.00 -28.57 -26.34
C ASP A 240 9.52 -28.86 -26.01
N ASN A 241 8.64 -27.85 -26.02
CA ASN A 241 7.25 -28.01 -25.61
C ASN A 241 6.28 -27.62 -26.73
N GLU A 242 6.35 -28.40 -27.82
CA GLU A 242 5.25 -28.55 -28.78
C GLU A 242 4.10 -29.44 -28.25
N GLY A 243 4.08 -29.81 -26.97
CA GLY A 243 2.97 -30.63 -26.46
C GLY A 243 2.96 -30.80 -24.96
N LYS A 244 2.32 -29.85 -24.25
CA LYS A 244 1.62 -30.06 -22.97
C LYS A 244 0.76 -28.83 -22.65
N LYS A 245 -0.29 -28.64 -23.44
CA LYS A 245 -1.58 -28.25 -22.86
C LYS A 245 -2.08 -29.48 -22.10
N ASP A 246 -2.72 -29.28 -20.95
CA ASP A 246 -3.36 -30.31 -20.11
C ASP A 246 -2.51 -30.88 -18.95
N VAL A 247 -2.17 -30.06 -17.94
CA VAL A 247 -1.99 -30.55 -16.54
C VAL A 247 -2.36 -29.50 -15.45
N ILE A 248 -3.18 -28.46 -15.71
CA ILE A 248 -3.56 -27.46 -14.67
C ILE A 248 -5.05 -27.57 -14.30
N GLU A 249 -5.61 -28.78 -14.23
CA GLU A 249 -6.97 -28.99 -13.74
C GLU A 249 -7.08 -29.91 -12.51
N GLN A 250 -5.97 -30.34 -11.88
CA GLN A 250 -6.05 -31.38 -10.83
C GLN A 250 -5.57 -31.02 -9.42
N GLU A 251 -5.21 -29.78 -9.10
CA GLU A 251 -4.85 -29.40 -7.72
C GLU A 251 -5.78 -28.35 -7.09
N ARG A 252 -7.04 -28.27 -7.56
CA ARG A 252 -8.06 -27.38 -6.95
C ARG A 252 -9.18 -28.11 -6.19
N GLU A 253 -9.02 -29.40 -5.95
CA GLU A 253 -9.93 -30.20 -5.12
C GLU A 253 -9.24 -30.69 -3.84
N GLU A 254 -8.86 -29.77 -2.96
CA GLU A 254 -8.75 -30.09 -1.53
C GLU A 254 -9.80 -29.27 -0.76
N LYS A 255 -10.90 -29.98 -0.47
CA LYS A 255 -11.91 -29.76 0.57
C LYS A 255 -11.96 -28.38 1.24
N TYR A 256 -12.98 -27.60 0.88
CA TYR A 256 -13.66 -26.75 1.84
C TYR A 256 -14.43 -27.66 2.79
N GLU A 257 -13.88 -27.97 3.96
CA GLU A 257 -14.73 -28.30 5.10
C GLU A 257 -15.33 -26.96 5.58
N GLU A 258 -16.59 -26.72 5.23
CA GLU A 258 -17.42 -25.68 5.80
C GLU A 258 -17.48 -25.92 7.32
N GLU A 259 -16.66 -25.20 8.10
CA GLU A 259 -16.95 -25.00 9.51
C GLU A 259 -18.19 -24.09 9.59
N ASP A 260 -19.33 -24.74 9.79
CA ASP A 260 -20.63 -24.21 10.13
C ASP A 260 -20.54 -23.33 11.40
N TYR A 261 -20.23 -22.05 11.23
CA TYR A 261 -20.47 -21.02 12.25
C TYR A 261 -21.96 -20.67 12.27
N GLY A 262 -22.77 -21.63 12.70
CA GLY A 262 -24.15 -21.42 13.10
C GLY A 262 -24.23 -20.71 14.46
N GLU A 263 -23.93 -19.41 14.50
CA GLU A 263 -24.39 -18.56 15.61
C GLU A 263 -25.87 -18.22 15.41
N GLN A 264 -26.74 -19.04 16.02
CA GLN A 264 -28.13 -18.68 16.26
C GLN A 264 -28.18 -17.55 17.30
N VAL A 265 -28.33 -16.30 16.84
CA VAL A 265 -28.76 -15.19 17.70
C VAL A 265 -30.27 -15.27 17.90
N ASP A 266 -30.66 -15.77 19.08
CA ASP A 266 -32.03 -15.81 19.59
C ASP A 266 -32.50 -14.39 19.95
N TYR A 267 -33.36 -13.80 19.11
CA TYR A 267 -34.08 -12.57 19.47
C TYR A 267 -35.28 -12.94 20.35
N GLY A 268 -35.02 -13.08 21.64
CA GLY A 268 -36.06 -13.16 22.65
C GLY A 268 -36.88 -11.87 22.68
N PHE A 269 -38.08 -11.90 22.12
CA PHE A 269 -39.11 -10.90 22.39
C PHE A 269 -39.76 -11.21 23.74
N GLU A 270 -39.43 -10.45 24.77
CA GLU A 270 -40.29 -10.37 25.97
C GLU A 270 -41.48 -9.45 25.68
N ARG A 271 -42.66 -9.94 26.05
CA ARG A 271 -43.98 -9.30 25.88
C ARG A 271 -44.25 -8.21 26.92
#